data_AF-G9EQZ5-F1
#
_entry.id   AF-G9EQZ5-F1
#
_cell.length_a   1.000
_cell.length_b   1.000
_cell.length_c   1.000
_cell.angle_alpha   90.00
_cell.angle_beta   90.00
_cell.angle_gamma   90.00
#
_symmetry.space_group_name_H-M   'P 1'
#
loop_
_entity.id
_entity.type
_entity.pdbx_description
1 polymer ?
#
loop_
_entity_poly.entity_id
_entity_poly.type
_entity_poly.pdbx_seq_one_letter_code
_entity_poly.pdbx_strand_id
1 'polypeptide(L)'
;MRPPVSFQDRDQTWVSSQNPQGYTIELAEGDKASKVAQTLYKTPKKDRMAQVKVQRDGKDYYRGVYGTFNSAADAQKALNALPPEIKSSATVRNWSSVQQ
;
A
#
# COMPACT_ATOMS: atom_id res chain seq x y z
N MET A 1 -20.91 -14.82 -17.25
CA MET A 1 -19.67 -14.07 -17.56
C MET A 1 -19.39 -13.14 -16.38
N ARG A 2 -18.27 -13.28 -15.66
CA ARG A 2 -17.93 -12.36 -14.56
C ARG A 2 -17.32 -11.09 -15.17
N PRO A 3 -17.76 -9.88 -14.81
CA PRO A 3 -17.19 -8.65 -15.35
C PRO A 3 -15.69 -8.56 -15.00
N PRO A 4 -14.89 -7.84 -15.79
CA PRO A 4 -13.50 -7.58 -15.42
C PRO A 4 -13.48 -6.81 -14.10
N VAL A 5 -13.07 -7.47 -13.02
CA VAL A 5 -12.81 -6.83 -11.72
C VAL A 5 -11.87 -5.64 -11.94
N SER A 6 -12.28 -4.47 -11.46
CA SER A 6 -11.47 -3.26 -11.55
C SER A 6 -10.18 -3.44 -10.75
N PHE A 7 -9.12 -2.68 -11.09
CA PHE A 7 -7.86 -2.75 -10.34
C PHE A 7 -8.05 -2.45 -8.86
N GLN A 8 -8.97 -1.54 -8.53
CA GLN A 8 -9.35 -1.21 -7.16
C GLN A 8 -9.93 -2.42 -6.41
N ASP A 9 -10.81 -3.19 -7.05
CA ASP A 9 -11.45 -4.36 -6.45
C ASP A 9 -10.43 -5.50 -6.20
N ARG A 10 -9.50 -5.68 -7.14
CA ARG A 10 -8.38 -6.63 -7.00
C ARG A 10 -7.44 -6.23 -5.87
N ASP A 11 -7.12 -4.95 -5.77
CA ASP A 11 -6.23 -4.41 -4.75
C ASP A 11 -6.86 -4.53 -3.37
N GLN A 12 -8.14 -4.18 -3.23
CA GLN A 12 -8.91 -4.35 -2.00
C GLN A 12 -8.95 -5.82 -1.57
N THR A 13 -9.28 -6.73 -2.50
CA THR A 13 -9.33 -8.18 -2.22
C THR A 13 -7.95 -8.72 -1.82
N TRP A 14 -6.90 -8.29 -2.51
CA TRP A 14 -5.54 -8.69 -2.17
C TRP A 14 -5.15 -8.19 -0.77
N VAL A 15 -5.41 -6.92 -0.45
CA VAL A 15 -5.19 -6.34 0.87
C VAL A 15 -5.92 -7.12 1.95
N SER A 16 -7.21 -7.39 1.77
CA SER A 16 -8.01 -8.19 2.72
C SER A 16 -7.53 -9.64 2.84
N SER A 17 -6.84 -10.17 1.83
CA SER A 17 -6.23 -11.50 1.86
C SER A 17 -4.87 -11.54 2.56
N GLN A 18 -4.26 -10.39 2.87
CA GLN A 18 -2.95 -10.36 3.54
C GLN A 18 -3.07 -10.69 5.03
N ASN A 19 -2.02 -11.30 5.58
CA ASN A 19 -1.97 -11.63 7.00
C ASN A 19 -1.99 -10.33 7.83
N PRO A 20 -2.99 -10.11 8.72
CA PRO A 20 -3.07 -8.90 9.54
C PRO A 20 -1.88 -8.72 10.49
N GLN A 21 -1.20 -9.82 10.87
CA GLN A 21 0.02 -9.80 11.67
C GLN A 21 1.27 -9.46 10.85
N GLY A 22 1.15 -9.42 9.53
CA GLY A 22 2.21 -9.03 8.62
C GLY A 22 2.41 -7.52 8.57
N TYR A 23 3.49 -7.14 7.91
CA TYR A 23 3.93 -5.77 7.69
C TYR A 23 3.87 -5.45 6.19
N THR A 24 3.64 -4.19 5.89
CA THR A 24 3.73 -3.62 4.55
C THR A 24 4.39 -2.25 4.63
N ILE A 25 4.77 -1.71 3.48
CA ILE A 25 5.32 -0.36 3.41
C ILE A 25 4.26 0.54 2.81
N GLU A 26 3.75 1.46 3.61
CA GLU A 26 2.96 2.58 3.11
C GLU A 26 3.91 3.54 2.41
N LEU A 27 3.75 3.72 1.10
CA LEU A 27 4.58 4.63 0.31
C LEU A 27 4.02 6.05 0.30
N ALA A 28 2.70 6.17 0.38
CA ALA A 28 1.99 7.44 0.38
C ALA A 28 0.58 7.27 0.96
N GLU A 29 0.13 8.25 1.74
CA GLU A 29 -1.26 8.45 2.16
C GLU A 29 -1.72 9.83 1.68
N GLY A 30 -2.97 9.97 1.24
CA GLY A 30 -3.55 11.29 0.98
C GLY A 30 -5.00 11.24 0.50
N ASP A 31 -5.67 12.38 0.46
CA ASP A 31 -7.06 12.52 -0.04
C ASP A 31 -7.15 12.37 -1.57
N LYS A 32 -6.02 12.42 -2.28
CA LYS A 32 -5.95 12.30 -3.74
C LYS A 32 -5.37 10.97 -4.19
N ALA A 33 -6.22 10.12 -4.76
CA ALA A 33 -5.83 8.88 -5.42
C ALA A 33 -4.68 9.06 -6.42
N SER A 34 -4.71 10.13 -7.23
CA SER A 34 -3.70 10.39 -8.25
C SER A 34 -2.30 10.61 -7.67
N LYS A 35 -2.20 11.23 -6.48
CA LYS A 35 -0.90 11.47 -5.83
C LYS A 35 -0.29 10.15 -5.35
N VAL A 36 -1.12 9.29 -4.76
CA VAL A 36 -0.73 7.95 -4.32
C VAL A 36 -0.31 7.09 -5.52
N ALA A 37 -1.10 7.11 -6.60
CA ALA A 37 -0.81 6.39 -7.82
C ALA A 37 0.50 6.82 -8.48
N GLN A 38 0.83 8.13 -8.48
CA GLN A 38 2.12 8.63 -8.97
C GLN A 38 3.29 8.07 -8.15
N THR A 39 3.16 8.00 -6.83
CA THR A 39 4.19 7.40 -5.98
C THR A 39 4.35 5.91 -6.27
N LEU A 40 3.25 5.16 -6.37
CA LEU A 40 3.26 3.74 -6.74
C LEU A 40 3.90 3.50 -8.11
N TYR A 41 3.70 4.42 -9.06
CA TYR A 41 4.28 4.32 -10.40
C TYR A 41 5.81 4.51 -10.41
N LYS A 42 6.33 5.35 -9.51
CA LYS A 42 7.77 5.58 -9.32
C LYS A 42 8.44 4.43 -8.58
N THR A 43 7.69 3.67 -7.81
CA THR A 43 8.21 2.51 -7.09
C THR A 43 8.51 1.36 -8.07
N PRO A 44 9.66 0.68 -7.94
CA PRO A 44 9.94 -0.50 -8.75
C PRO A 44 8.85 -1.56 -8.56
N LYS A 45 8.32 -2.10 -9.67
CA LYS A 45 7.31 -3.17 -9.66
C LYS A 45 7.87 -4.56 -9.30
N LYS A 46 8.84 -4.60 -8.38
CA LYS A 46 9.47 -5.84 -7.90
C LYS A 46 8.52 -6.61 -7.00
N ASP A 47 7.83 -5.90 -6.11
CA ASP A 47 6.83 -6.48 -5.22
C ASP A 47 5.42 -6.04 -5.59
N ARG A 48 4.45 -6.73 -4.99
CA ARG A 48 3.04 -6.42 -5.17
C ARG A 48 2.71 -5.06 -4.55
N MET A 49 2.02 -4.23 -5.31
CA MET A 49 1.51 -2.94 -4.88
C MET A 49 -0.01 -3.00 -4.84
N ALA A 50 -0.60 -2.23 -3.93
CA ALA A 50 -2.03 -2.01 -3.92
C ALA A 50 -2.35 -0.59 -3.47
N GLN A 51 -3.43 -0.06 -4.03
CA GLN A 51 -4.04 1.15 -3.54
C GLN A 51 -5.30 0.82 -2.75
N VAL A 52 -5.32 1.19 -1.47
CA VAL A 52 -6.46 0.98 -0.58
C VAL A 52 -7.17 2.31 -0.36
N LYS A 53 -8.49 2.31 -0.50
CA LYS A 53 -9.33 3.44 -0.10
C LYS A 53 -9.69 3.27 1.37
N VAL A 54 -9.37 4.27 2.18
CA VAL A 54 -9.65 4.32 3.62
C VAL A 54 -10.51 5.52 3.90
N GLN A 55 -11.60 5.36 4.64
CA GLN A 55 -12.43 6.48 5.04
C GLN A 55 -12.03 6.92 6.46
N ARG A 56 -11.59 8.17 6.60
CA ARG A 56 -11.20 8.76 7.89
C ARG A 56 -11.94 10.09 8.05
N ASP A 57 -12.65 10.26 9.17
CA ASP A 57 -13.41 11.48 9.48
C ASP A 57 -14.41 11.90 8.38
N GLY A 58 -15.09 10.92 7.75
CA GLY A 58 -16.04 11.18 6.66
C GLY A 58 -15.40 11.62 5.34
N LYS A 59 -14.06 11.60 5.24
CA LYS A 59 -13.30 11.87 4.01
C LYS A 59 -12.66 10.62 3.48
N ASP A 60 -12.63 10.52 2.16
CA ASP A 60 -11.95 9.44 1.46
C ASP A 60 -10.45 9.73 1.36
N TYR A 61 -9.66 8.86 1.96
CA TYR A 61 -8.22 8.81 1.84
C TYR A 61 -7.82 7.59 1.01
N TYR A 62 -6.64 7.69 0.41
CA TYR A 62 -6.04 6.62 -0.36
C TYR A 62 -4.67 6.35 0.23
N ARG A 63 -4.35 5.07 0.41
CA ARG A 63 -3.05 4.58 0.84
C ARG A 63 -2.44 3.71 -0.23
N GLY A 64 -1.19 3.98 -0.57
CA GLY A 64 -0.42 3.15 -1.48
C GLY A 64 0.47 2.26 -0.64
N VAL A 65 0.24 0.96 -0.69
CA VAL A 65 1.03 -0.04 0.03
C VAL A 65 1.89 -0.84 -0.94
N TYR A 66 3.06 -1.24 -0.45
CA TYR A 66 4.08 -1.94 -1.22
C TYR A 66 4.62 -3.13 -0.46
N GLY A 67 4.56 -4.29 -1.13
CA GLY A 67 5.04 -5.56 -0.63
C GLY A 67 4.22 -6.08 0.54
N THR A 68 4.54 -7.32 0.91
CA THR A 68 4.07 -7.93 2.15
C THR A 68 5.25 -8.63 2.80
N PHE A 69 5.45 -8.34 4.06
CA PHE A 69 6.59 -8.77 4.84
C PHE A 69 6.10 -9.45 6.10
N ASN A 70 6.77 -10.52 6.51
CA ASN A 70 6.39 -11.22 7.74
C ASN A 70 6.88 -10.50 9.00
N SER A 71 7.90 -9.65 8.86
CA SER A 71 8.58 -8.97 9.96
C SER A 71 8.83 -7.50 9.65
N ALA A 72 8.85 -6.67 10.69
CA ALA A 72 9.21 -5.25 10.57
C ALA A 72 10.62 -5.06 9.97
N ALA A 73 11.57 -5.96 10.28
CA ALA A 73 12.93 -5.89 9.74
C ALA A 73 12.98 -6.06 8.22
N ASP A 74 12.20 -6.98 7.66
CA ASP A 74 12.10 -7.18 6.20
C ASP A 74 11.47 -5.97 5.52
N ALA A 75 10.38 -5.45 6.10
CA ALA A 75 9.74 -4.22 5.61
C ALA A 75 10.70 -3.03 5.68
N GLN A 76 11.47 -2.89 6.76
CA GLN A 76 12.45 -1.83 6.90
C GLN A 76 13.58 -1.95 5.88
N LYS A 77 14.05 -3.17 5.60
CA LYS A 77 15.07 -3.43 4.59
C LYS A 77 14.57 -3.07 3.19
N ALA A 78 13.34 -3.45 2.85
CA ALA A 78 12.72 -3.06 1.59
C ALA A 78 12.50 -1.55 1.49
N LEU A 79 12.05 -0.89 2.57
CA LEU A 79 11.92 0.58 2.62
C LEU A 79 13.27 1.26 2.38
N ASN A 80 14.35 0.72 2.94
CA ASN A 80 15.71 1.23 2.71
C ASN A 80 16.22 1.02 1.28
N ALA A 81 15.69 0.03 0.56
CA ALA A 81 15.99 -0.22 -0.85
C ALA A 81 15.17 0.65 -1.81
N LEU A 82 14.17 1.38 -1.30
CA LEU A 82 13.37 2.30 -2.10
C LEU A 82 14.15 3.59 -2.46
N PRO A 83 13.79 4.24 -3.57
CA PRO A 83 14.33 5.55 -3.92
C PRO A 83 14.16 6.56 -2.78
N PRO A 84 15.14 7.44 -2.50
CA PRO A 84 15.09 8.40 -1.40
C PRO A 84 13.88 9.35 -1.46
N GLU A 85 13.40 9.64 -2.67
CA GLU A 85 12.20 10.46 -2.92
C GLU A 85 10.92 9.82 -2.35
N ILE A 86 10.80 8.49 -2.42
CA ILE A 86 9.65 7.74 -1.90
C ILE A 86 9.88 7.39 -0.44
N LYS A 87 11.10 6.94 -0.12
CA LYS A 87 11.52 6.55 1.23
C LYS A 87 11.22 7.63 2.28
N SER A 88 11.37 8.91 1.94
CA SER A 88 11.11 10.02 2.85
C SER A 88 9.64 10.16 3.26
N SER A 89 8.71 9.71 2.42
CA SER A 89 7.27 9.66 2.72
C SER A 89 6.78 8.25 3.06
N ALA A 90 7.64 7.23 2.90
CA ALA A 90 7.29 5.86 3.16
C ALA A 90 7.40 5.51 4.64
N THR A 91 6.55 4.63 5.13
CA THR A 91 6.55 4.16 6.52
C THR A 91 6.14 2.69 6.57
N VAL A 92 6.77 1.93 7.46
CA VAL A 92 6.37 0.55 7.73
C VAL A 92 5.05 0.55 8.52
N ARG A 93 4.04 -0.16 8.02
CA ARG A 93 2.71 -0.29 8.63
C ARG A 93 2.34 -1.76 8.79
N ASN A 94 1.49 -2.06 9.77
CA ASN A 94 0.87 -3.37 9.89
C ASN A 94 -0.31 -3.50 8.94
N TRP A 95 -0.48 -4.71 8.40
CA TRP A 95 -1.65 -5.04 7.60
C TRP A 95 -2.94 -4.85 8.38
N SER A 96 -2.96 -5.20 9.67
CA SER A 96 -4.09 -4.90 10.56
C SER A 96 -4.50 -3.42 10.50
N SER A 97 -3.55 -2.48 10.55
CA SER A 97 -3.84 -1.03 10.49
C SER A 97 -4.26 -0.53 9.10
N VAL A 98 -3.93 -1.27 8.04
CA VAL A 98 -4.30 -0.93 6.65
C VAL A 98 -5.68 -1.48 6.30
N GLN A 99 -6.04 -2.63 6.89
CA GLN A 99 -7.32 -3.31 6.70
C GLN A 99 -8.45 -2.74 7.57
N GLN A 100 -8.11 -1.90 8.56
CA GLN A 100 -9.07 -1.21 9.44
C GLN A 100 -9.82 -0.08 8.75
#